data_AF-A0A7J6HWS4-F1
#
_entry.id   AF-A0A7J6HWS4-F1
#
_cell.length_a   1.000
_cell.length_b   1.000
_cell.length_c   1.000
_cell.angle_alpha   90.00
_cell.angle_beta   90.00
_cell.angle_gamma   90.00
#
_symmetry.space_group_name_H-M   'P 1'
#
loop_
_entity.id
_entity.type
_entity.pdbx_description
1 polymer ?
#
loop_
_entity_poly.entity_id
_entity_poly.type
_entity_poly.pdbx_seq_one_letter_code
_entity_poly.pdbx_strand_id
1 'polypeptide(L)'
;MVENGKNAHLFLGSLYRAGDEAEPGPGSYLESLPHGPINLWTDESTQPNFENMGDFYFAARDPIFFFHHSNIDRLWSVWETLGGSRTVFTDPDWLDTDILFYNEYALLVRVKIRDCLDTRKLGMRIEKLPCGPEISEFAGSFVNVPHKQMDGKKTKTTCVRSE
;
A
#
# COMPACT_ATOMS: atom_id res chain seq x y z
N MET A 1 0.24 -3.52 -8.16
CA MET A 1 0.40 -2.31 -9.01
C MET A 1 -0.11 -2.49 -10.44
N VAL A 2 0.42 -3.43 -11.24
CA VAL A 2 0.09 -3.54 -12.68
C VAL A 2 -1.05 -4.53 -12.95
N GLU A 3 -0.86 -5.81 -12.58
CA GLU A 3 -1.83 -6.88 -12.90
C GLU A 3 -3.07 -6.87 -12.01
N ASN A 4 -2.86 -6.73 -10.69
CA ASN A 4 -3.92 -6.72 -9.69
C ASN A 4 -4.36 -5.30 -9.28
N GLY A 5 -3.98 -4.27 -10.05
CA GLY A 5 -4.34 -2.87 -9.83
C GLY A 5 -4.80 -2.21 -11.12
N LYS A 6 -5.67 -2.88 -11.88
CA LYS A 6 -6.10 -2.40 -13.21
C LYS A 6 -7.11 -1.26 -13.16
N ASN A 7 -7.84 -1.10 -12.06
CA ASN A 7 -8.86 -0.08 -11.84
C ASN A 7 -8.86 0.37 -10.37
N ALA A 8 -9.63 1.43 -10.05
CA ALA A 8 -9.75 1.95 -8.68
C ALA A 8 -10.23 0.90 -7.68
N HIS A 9 -11.23 0.09 -8.01
CA HIS A 9 -11.77 -0.91 -7.07
C HIS A 9 -10.72 -1.93 -6.64
N LEU A 10 -9.85 -2.37 -7.56
CA LEU A 10 -8.78 -3.30 -7.23
C LEU A 10 -7.62 -2.62 -6.50
N PHE A 11 -7.36 -1.34 -6.80
CA PHE A 11 -6.20 -0.63 -6.27
C PHE A 11 -6.44 0.10 -4.94
N LEU A 12 -7.61 0.72 -4.78
CA LEU A 12 -8.03 1.53 -3.63
C LEU A 12 -9.00 0.77 -2.70
N GLY A 13 -9.53 -0.38 -3.15
CA GLY A 13 -10.48 -1.19 -2.41
C GLY A 13 -11.93 -0.85 -2.73
N SER A 14 -12.84 -1.42 -1.94
CA SER A 14 -14.28 -1.23 -2.08
C SER A 14 -14.72 0.10 -1.44
N LEU A 15 -15.74 0.75 -2.00
CA LEU A 15 -16.31 1.96 -1.39
C LEU A 15 -16.95 1.62 -0.03
N TYR A 16 -16.65 2.43 0.98
CA TYR A 16 -17.19 2.31 2.33
C TYR A 16 -17.98 3.59 2.66
N ARG A 17 -19.23 3.45 3.12
CA ARG A 17 -20.11 4.58 3.45
C ARG A 17 -20.59 4.52 4.89
N ALA A 18 -21.07 5.66 5.36
CA ALA A 18 -21.71 5.76 6.67
C ALA A 18 -22.93 4.82 6.74
N GLY A 19 -22.92 3.90 7.70
CA GLY A 19 -23.96 2.89 7.88
C GLY A 19 -23.65 1.53 7.28
N ASP A 20 -22.56 1.40 6.52
CA ASP A 20 -22.08 0.10 6.06
C ASP A 20 -21.41 -0.67 7.21
N GLU A 21 -21.56 -2.00 7.19
CA GLU A 21 -20.82 -2.90 8.07
C GLU A 21 -19.30 -2.77 7.82
N ALA A 22 -18.52 -2.97 8.88
CA ALA A 22 -17.06 -2.98 8.74
C ALA A 22 -16.62 -4.02 7.69
N GLU A 23 -15.53 -3.71 6.98
CA GLU A 23 -14.97 -4.55 5.90
C GLU A 23 -15.96 -4.79 4.73
N PRO A 24 -16.31 -3.73 3.96
CA PRO A 24 -17.35 -3.79 2.92
C PRO A 24 -17.00 -4.68 1.71
N GLY A 25 -15.81 -5.29 1.68
CA GLY A 25 -15.34 -6.12 0.58
C GLY A 25 -13.84 -6.36 0.63
N PRO A 26 -13.25 -6.97 -0.42
CA PRO A 26 -11.81 -7.12 -0.50
C PRO A 26 -11.15 -5.75 -0.38
N GLY A 27 -10.25 -5.64 0.60
CA GLY A 27 -9.40 -4.47 0.80
C GLY A 27 -8.56 -4.17 -0.43
N SER A 28 -7.88 -3.04 -0.42
CA SER A 28 -7.12 -2.62 -1.58
C SER A 28 -5.98 -3.61 -1.87
N TYR A 29 -5.63 -3.86 -3.14
CA TYR A 29 -4.51 -4.77 -3.43
C TYR A 29 -3.21 -4.27 -2.78
N LEU A 30 -3.03 -2.95 -2.73
CA LEU A 30 -1.84 -2.35 -2.11
C LEU A 30 -1.79 -2.56 -0.59
N GLU A 31 -2.95 -2.47 0.08
CA GLU A 31 -3.15 -2.70 1.51
C GLU A 31 -2.90 -4.14 1.92
N SER A 32 -3.28 -5.10 1.07
CA SER A 32 -2.98 -6.51 1.27
C SER A 32 -1.53 -6.85 0.92
N LEU A 33 -1.04 -6.41 -0.24
CA LEU A 33 0.32 -6.69 -0.74
C LEU A 33 0.93 -5.46 -1.45
N PRO A 34 2.04 -4.90 -0.94
CA PRO A 34 2.96 -5.43 0.07
C PRO A 34 2.75 -4.89 1.50
N HIS A 35 1.73 -4.07 1.74
CA HIS A 35 1.55 -3.37 3.03
C HIS A 35 1.40 -4.35 4.21
N GLY A 36 0.50 -5.33 4.14
CA GLY A 36 0.32 -6.33 5.21
C GLY A 36 1.60 -7.07 5.60
N PRO A 37 2.33 -7.70 4.65
CA PRO A 37 3.57 -8.40 4.96
C PRO A 37 4.67 -7.53 5.56
N ILE A 38 4.79 -6.26 5.16
CA ILE A 38 5.84 -5.37 5.71
C ILE A 38 5.55 -5.03 7.17
N ASN A 39 4.29 -4.77 7.52
CA ASN A 39 3.86 -4.60 8.90
C ASN A 39 4.25 -5.82 9.77
N LEU A 40 3.92 -7.03 9.30
CA LEU A 40 4.28 -8.27 10.01
C LEU A 40 5.79 -8.57 10.04
N TRP A 41 6.54 -8.17 9.02
CA TRP A 41 7.98 -8.42 8.97
C TRP A 41 8.78 -7.46 9.87
N THR A 42 8.27 -6.24 10.04
CA THR A 42 8.87 -5.22 10.91
C THR A 42 8.43 -5.33 12.37
N ASP A 43 7.52 -6.25 12.67
CA ASP A 43 7.02 -6.54 14.00
C ASP A 43 8.11 -7.08 14.95
N GLU A 44 7.99 -6.75 16.24
CA GLU A 44 8.78 -7.36 17.29
C GLU A 44 8.10 -8.65 17.76
N SER A 45 8.44 -9.76 17.09
CA SER A 45 7.86 -11.11 17.33
C SER A 45 7.90 -11.65 18.78
N THR A 46 8.60 -10.97 19.68
CA THR A 46 8.71 -11.29 21.11
C THR A 46 7.60 -10.64 21.95
N GLN A 47 6.87 -9.67 21.40
CA GLN A 47 5.79 -8.97 22.08
C GLN A 47 4.46 -9.75 21.96
N PRO A 48 3.59 -9.69 22.99
CA PRO A 48 2.43 -10.57 23.09
C PRO A 48 1.31 -10.28 22.07
N ASN A 49 1.24 -9.07 21.52
CA ASN A 49 0.19 -8.64 20.60
C ASN A 49 0.75 -8.10 19.27
N PHE A 50 1.90 -8.60 18.82
CA PHE A 50 2.53 -8.14 17.58
C PHE A 50 2.84 -6.63 17.58
N GLU A 51 3.28 -6.13 18.74
CA GLU A 51 3.78 -4.76 18.86
C GLU A 51 5.16 -4.61 18.18
N ASN A 52 5.45 -3.53 17.45
CA ASN A 52 4.60 -2.38 17.17
C ASN A 52 3.91 -2.50 15.80
N MET A 53 4.69 -2.73 14.74
CA MET A 53 4.20 -2.66 13.36
C MET A 53 3.20 -3.75 12.98
N GLY A 54 3.13 -4.86 13.72
CA GLY A 54 2.25 -6.00 13.40
C GLY A 54 0.77 -5.78 13.73
N ASP A 55 0.45 -4.76 14.54
CA ASP A 55 -0.92 -4.44 14.93
C ASP A 55 -1.21 -2.93 14.78
N PHE A 56 -2.34 -2.61 14.16
CA PHE A 56 -2.70 -1.22 13.82
C PHE A 56 -2.82 -0.28 15.03
N TYR A 57 -3.11 -0.82 16.22
CA TYR A 57 -3.18 -0.03 17.45
C TYR A 57 -1.79 0.44 17.92
N PHE A 58 -0.75 -0.31 17.59
CA PHE A 58 0.62 -0.06 18.03
C PHE A 58 1.54 0.45 16.91
N ALA A 59 1.19 0.22 15.64
CA ALA A 59 2.05 0.47 14.49
C ALA A 59 2.65 1.88 14.47
N ALA A 60 1.84 2.91 14.72
CA ALA A 60 2.28 4.30 14.72
C ALA A 60 3.25 4.68 15.86
N ARG A 61 3.52 3.78 16.82
CA ARG A 61 4.54 3.98 17.86
C ARG A 61 5.95 3.78 17.35
N ASP A 62 6.12 3.04 16.25
CA ASP A 62 7.41 2.90 15.58
C ASP A 62 7.56 4.00 14.51
N PRO A 63 8.63 4.83 14.55
CA PRO A 63 8.89 5.83 13.51
C PRO A 63 8.93 5.28 12.08
N ILE A 64 9.27 3.99 11.89
CA ILE A 64 9.31 3.36 10.56
C ILE A 64 7.94 3.33 9.88
N PHE A 65 6.85 3.37 10.67
CA PHE A 65 5.47 3.44 10.19
C PHE A 65 5.28 4.55 9.17
N PHE A 66 5.75 5.77 9.49
CA PHE A 66 5.57 6.93 8.63
C PHE A 66 6.37 6.81 7.32
N PHE A 67 7.57 6.21 7.37
CA PHE A 67 8.36 5.96 6.16
C PHE A 67 7.73 4.86 5.29
N HIS A 68 7.20 3.80 5.91
CA HIS A 68 6.45 2.76 5.20
C HIS A 68 5.25 3.37 4.47
N HIS A 69 4.41 4.12 5.17
CA HIS A 69 3.23 4.78 4.59
C HIS A 69 3.59 5.87 3.56
N SER A 70 4.74 6.54 3.69
CA SER A 70 5.24 7.46 2.65
C SER A 70 5.54 6.72 1.34
N ASN A 71 6.05 5.49 1.41
CA ASN A 71 6.27 4.69 0.20
C ASN A 71 4.96 4.14 -0.37
N ILE A 72 3.96 3.86 0.46
CA ILE A 72 2.60 3.50 0.02
C ILE A 72 1.94 4.67 -0.74
N ASP A 73 2.03 5.90 -0.22
CA ASP A 73 1.56 7.12 -0.90
C ASP A 73 2.27 7.33 -2.25
N ARG A 74 3.59 7.11 -2.28
CA ARG A 74 4.35 7.11 -3.53
C ARG A 74 3.84 6.06 -4.53
N LEU A 75 3.47 4.86 -4.08
CA LEU A 75 2.95 3.81 -4.96
C LEU A 75 1.61 4.23 -5.59
N TRP A 76 0.73 4.94 -4.88
CA TRP A 76 -0.47 5.54 -5.48
C TRP A 76 -0.08 6.52 -6.59
N SER A 77 0.83 7.46 -6.35
CA SER A 77 1.27 8.38 -7.40
C SER A 77 1.87 7.67 -8.62
N VAL A 78 2.64 6.60 -8.41
CA VAL A 78 3.16 5.77 -9.53
C VAL A 78 2.02 5.09 -10.28
N TRP A 79 1.03 4.54 -9.58
CA TRP A 79 -0.12 3.86 -10.18
C TRP A 79 -0.89 4.74 -11.17
N GLU A 80 -1.10 6.01 -10.83
CA GLU A 80 -1.76 6.98 -11.73
C GLU A 80 -0.94 7.24 -13.00
N THR A 81 0.39 7.25 -12.90
CA THR A 81 1.28 7.47 -14.07
C THR A 81 1.32 6.30 -15.04
N LEU A 82 0.88 5.10 -14.63
CA LEU A 82 0.84 3.92 -15.50
C LEU A 82 -0.26 4.00 -16.57
N GLY A 83 -1.18 4.96 -16.47
CA GLY A 83 -2.25 5.19 -17.44
C GLY A 83 -3.27 4.04 -17.57
N GLY A 84 -4.12 4.15 -18.59
CA GLY A 84 -5.25 3.23 -18.81
C GLY A 84 -6.44 3.56 -17.90
N SER A 85 -7.16 2.54 -17.42
CA SER A 85 -8.31 2.68 -16.51
C SER A 85 -7.93 2.95 -15.04
N ARG A 86 -6.72 3.46 -14.79
CA ARG A 86 -6.16 3.72 -13.46
C ARG A 86 -6.48 5.15 -13.03
N THR A 87 -7.76 5.38 -12.78
CA THR A 87 -8.28 6.66 -12.31
C THR A 87 -8.90 6.46 -10.94
N VAL A 88 -8.79 7.44 -10.06
CA VAL A 88 -9.46 7.46 -8.74
C VAL A 88 -10.99 7.42 -8.87
N PHE A 89 -11.68 7.18 -7.76
CA PHE A 89 -13.14 7.24 -7.72
C PHE A 89 -13.65 8.66 -8.00
N THR A 90 -14.70 8.76 -8.79
CA THR A 90 -15.44 10.01 -9.03
C THR A 90 -16.71 10.10 -8.17
N ASP A 91 -16.88 9.16 -7.25
CA ASP A 91 -18.04 9.09 -6.36
C ASP A 91 -18.04 10.27 -5.38
N PRO A 92 -19.13 11.06 -5.29
CA PRO A 92 -19.19 12.21 -4.39
C PRO A 92 -19.09 11.81 -2.92
N ASP A 93 -19.61 10.67 -2.51
CA ASP A 93 -19.55 10.22 -1.11
C ASP A 93 -18.10 9.95 -0.70
N TRP A 94 -17.31 9.37 -1.61
CA TRP A 94 -15.87 9.18 -1.41
C TRP A 94 -15.13 10.53 -1.40
N LEU A 95 -15.37 11.40 -2.38
CA LEU A 95 -14.67 12.67 -2.52
C LEU A 95 -14.96 13.66 -1.38
N ASP A 96 -16.18 13.66 -0.85
CA ASP A 96 -16.63 14.56 0.22
C ASP A 96 -16.48 13.95 1.62
N THR A 97 -15.89 12.76 1.74
CA THR A 97 -15.55 12.15 3.03
C THR A 97 -14.64 13.09 3.84
N ASP A 98 -15.07 13.38 5.07
CA ASP A 98 -14.37 14.27 5.99
C ASP A 98 -13.50 13.47 6.96
N ILE A 99 -12.22 13.84 7.03
CA ILE A 99 -11.28 13.34 8.03
C ILE A 99 -10.83 14.52 8.90
N LEU A 100 -10.70 14.28 10.20
CA LEU A 100 -10.29 15.29 11.17
C LEU A 100 -8.84 15.02 11.62
N PHE A 101 -7.97 16.01 11.49
CA PHE A 101 -6.58 15.96 11.96
C PHE A 101 -6.26 17.17 12.83
N TYR A 102 -5.30 17.00 13.74
CA TYR A 102 -4.65 18.14 14.39
C TYR A 102 -3.48 18.61 13.52
N ASN A 103 -3.39 19.91 13.28
CA ASN A 103 -2.26 20.52 12.59
C ASN A 103 -1.10 20.82 13.55
N GLU A 104 -0.03 21.42 13.04
CA GLU A 104 1.18 21.78 13.78
C GLU A 104 0.94 22.81 14.91
N TYR A 105 -0.19 23.52 14.89
CA TYR A 105 -0.63 24.46 15.92
C TYR A 105 -1.62 23.83 16.91
N ALA A 106 -1.80 22.51 16.88
CA ALA A 106 -2.79 21.78 17.67
C ALA A 106 -4.24 22.25 17.42
N LEU A 107 -4.53 22.78 16.24
CA LEU A 107 -5.89 23.12 15.81
C LEU A 107 -6.51 21.94 15.06
N LEU A 108 -7.78 21.68 15.36
CA LEU A 108 -8.55 20.67 14.65
C LEU A 108 -8.93 21.18 13.26
N VAL A 109 -8.44 20.49 12.23
CA VAL A 109 -8.69 20.80 10.82
C VAL A 109 -9.47 19.66 10.18
N ARG A 110 -10.48 20.02 9.39
CA ARG A 110 -11.25 19.09 8.57
C ARG A 110 -10.66 19.08 7.17
N VAL A 111 -10.32 17.89 6.68
CA VAL A 111 -9.80 17.67 5.32
C VAL A 111 -10.76 16.76 4.56
N LYS A 112 -10.88 17.00 3.25
CA LYS A 112 -11.66 16.16 2.33
C LYS A 112 -10.75 15.37 1.42
N ILE A 113 -11.18 14.18 1.02
CA ILE A 113 -10.41 13.32 0.12
C ILE A 113 -10.12 14.02 -1.22
N ARG A 114 -11.09 14.77 -1.77
CA ARG A 114 -10.87 15.52 -3.03
C ARG A 114 -9.70 16.51 -2.98
N ASP A 115 -9.36 17.03 -1.80
CA ASP A 115 -8.31 18.03 -1.63
C ASP A 115 -6.91 17.40 -1.54
N CYS A 116 -6.82 16.10 -1.26
CA CYS A 116 -5.55 15.37 -1.18
C CYS A 116 -5.14 14.62 -2.47
N LEU A 117 -5.97 14.65 -3.52
CA LEU A 117 -5.68 13.97 -4.79
C LEU A 117 -4.47 14.54 -5.56
N ASP A 118 -4.13 15.81 -5.37
CA ASP A 118 -2.95 16.41 -5.99
C ASP A 118 -1.91 16.76 -4.92
N THR A 119 -0.91 15.90 -4.79
CA THR A 119 0.20 16.05 -3.83
C THR A 119 0.95 17.37 -3.99
N ARG A 120 0.94 17.99 -5.17
CA ARG A 120 1.58 19.30 -5.41
C ARG A 120 0.84 20.43 -4.72
N LYS A 121 -0.49 20.36 -4.59
CA LYS A 121 -1.28 21.35 -3.84
C LYS A 121 -1.00 21.26 -2.34
N LEU A 122 -0.59 20.10 -1.87
CA LEU A 122 -0.13 19.86 -0.51
C LEU A 122 1.32 20.29 -0.27
N GLY A 123 2.01 20.83 -1.29
CA GLY A 123 3.41 21.25 -1.19
C GLY A 123 4.41 20.09 -1.22
N MET A 124 3.97 18.87 -1.50
CA MET A 124 4.81 17.68 -1.59
C MET A 124 5.17 17.37 -3.03
N ARG A 125 6.37 16.83 -3.25
CA ARG A 125 6.81 16.32 -4.54
C ARG A 125 7.44 14.95 -4.37
N ILE A 126 6.84 13.96 -5.03
CA ILE A 126 7.37 12.61 -5.06
C ILE A 126 8.41 12.51 -6.16
N GLU A 127 9.61 12.05 -5.79
CA GLU A 127 10.68 11.83 -6.75
C GLU A 127 10.37 10.63 -7.66
N LYS A 128 10.49 10.85 -8.96
CA LYS A 128 10.39 9.79 -9.97
C LYS A 128 11.67 8.97 -9.97
N LEU A 129 11.73 8.00 -9.08
CA LEU A 129 12.70 6.93 -9.22
C LEU A 129 12.31 6.08 -10.44
N PRO A 130 13.28 5.53 -11.18
CA PRO A 130 12.96 4.51 -12.16
C PRO A 130 12.14 3.43 -11.45
N CYS A 131 11.08 2.94 -12.10
CA CYS A 131 10.37 1.73 -11.70
C CYS A 131 10.11 0.92 -12.98
N GLY A 132 10.83 -0.17 -13.13
CA GLY A 132 10.76 -1.05 -14.29
C GLY A 132 11.11 -2.48 -13.89
N PRO A 133 10.79 -3.50 -14.71
CA PRO A 133 11.16 -4.88 -14.42
C PRO A 133 12.67 -5.05 -14.20
N GLU A 134 13.48 -4.20 -14.83
CA GLU A 134 14.95 -4.11 -14.70
C GLU A 134 15.45 -3.92 -13.26
N ILE A 135 14.65 -3.31 -12.39
CA ILE A 135 14.99 -2.93 -11.01
C ILE A 135 14.03 -3.56 -9.98
N SER A 136 13.21 -4.51 -10.45
CA SER A 136 12.26 -5.27 -9.63
C SER A 136 12.90 -6.39 -8.81
N GLU A 137 14.20 -6.64 -8.96
CA GLU A 137 14.96 -7.64 -8.19
C GLU A 137 14.86 -7.43 -6.67
N PHE A 138 14.69 -6.19 -6.21
CA PHE A 138 14.57 -5.91 -4.77
C PHE A 138 13.17 -6.17 -4.22
N ALA A 139 12.12 -6.09 -5.04
CA ALA A 139 10.74 -6.37 -4.60
C ALA A 139 10.43 -7.88 -4.59
N GLY A 140 11.18 -8.68 -5.37
CA GLY A 140 11.04 -10.14 -5.44
C GLY A 140 11.97 -10.92 -4.50
N SER A 141 13.01 -10.31 -3.91
CA SER A 141 13.93 -11.04 -3.03
C SER A 141 13.35 -11.38 -1.66
N PHE A 142 12.23 -10.76 -1.26
CA PHE A 142 11.58 -11.01 0.03
C PHE A 142 10.59 -12.19 0.04
N VAL A 143 10.28 -12.78 -1.13
CA VAL A 143 9.35 -13.93 -1.23
C VAL A 143 10.04 -15.28 -1.38
N ASN A 144 11.37 -15.35 -1.26
CA ASN A 144 12.08 -16.62 -1.31
C ASN A 144 12.83 -16.89 0.00
N VAL A 145 12.07 -17.01 1.09
CA VAL A 145 12.55 -17.71 2.28
C VAL A 145 12.56 -19.21 1.93
N PRO A 146 13.71 -19.90 1.94
CA PRO A 146 13.73 -21.31 1.66
C PRO A 146 13.04 -22.05 2.80
N HIS A 147 11.81 -22.51 2.57
CA HIS A 147 11.25 -23.58 3.37
C HIS A 147 12.14 -24.81 3.17
N LYS A 148 12.69 -25.34 4.27
CA LYS A 148 13.39 -26.62 4.29
C LYS A 148 12.38 -27.72 4.00
N GLN A 149 12.07 -27.94 2.73
CA GLN A 149 11.23 -29.03 2.29
C GLN A 149 12.04 -30.32 2.41
N MET A 150 11.65 -31.16 3.36
CA MET A 150 12.12 -32.54 3.44
C MET A 150 11.66 -33.31 2.19
N ASP A 151 12.60 -34.09 1.67
CA ASP A 151 12.51 -35.13 0.65
C ASP A 151 11.93 -34.82 -0.75
N GLY A 152 12.85 -34.77 -1.70
CA GLY A 152 12.82 -35.73 -2.80
C GLY A 152 11.98 -35.38 -4.03
N LYS A 153 12.45 -34.42 -4.85
CA LYS A 153 12.52 -34.52 -6.33
C LYS A 153 13.09 -33.22 -6.92
N LYS A 154 14.22 -33.32 -7.64
CA LYS A 154 14.83 -32.19 -8.36
C LYS A 154 14.01 -31.87 -9.62
N THR A 155 13.28 -30.77 -9.63
CA THR A 155 12.76 -30.16 -10.87
C THR A 155 13.81 -29.18 -11.41
N LYS A 156 14.35 -29.48 -12.60
CA LYS A 156 15.20 -28.56 -13.37
C LYS A 156 14.30 -27.52 -14.03
N THR A 157 14.49 -26.24 -13.73
CA THR A 157 13.87 -25.14 -14.47
C THR A 157 14.89 -24.62 -15.49
N THR A 158 14.63 -24.88 -16.77
CA THR A 158 15.38 -24.31 -17.89
C THR A 158 14.69 -23.00 -18.29
N CYS A 159 15.39 -21.86 -18.18
CA CYS A 159 14.93 -20.59 -18.73
C CYS A 159 14.96 -20.65 -20.27
N VAL A 160 13.82 -20.38 -20.91
CA VAL A 160 13.76 -20.09 -22.34
C VAL A 160 13.75 -18.57 -22.50
N ARG A 161 14.81 -18.05 -23.14
CA ARG A 161 14.96 -16.65 -23.55
C ARG A 161 14.59 -16.58 -25.02
N SER A 162 13.52 -15.89 -25.38
CA SER A 162 13.22 -15.57 -26.79
C SER A 162 13.87 -14.22 -27.14
N GLU A 163 14.57 -14.21 -28.25
CA GLU A 163 15.12 -13.02 -28.95
C GLU A 163 14.01 -12.04 -29.37
#